data_AF-A0A933J570-F1
#
_entry.id   AF-A0A933J570-F1
#
_cell.length_a   1.000
_cell.length_b   1.000
_cell.length_c   1.000
_cell.angle_alpha   90.00
_cell.angle_beta   90.00
_cell.angle_gamma   90.00
#
_symmetry.space_group_name_H-M   'P 1'
#
loop_
_entity.id
_entity.type
_entity.pdbx_description
1 polymer ?
#
loop_
_entity_poly.entity_id
_entity_poly.type
_entity_poly.pdbx_seq_one_letter_code
_entity_poly.pdbx_strand_id
1 'polypeptide(L)' 'MDRLLADGVVVPIDAAVPPGQYTLEIGWYNLETMQRLSLVDGRGQPAADKLVIEPIHVVE' A
#
# COMPACT_ATOMS: atom_id res chain seq x y z
N MET A 1 -7.48 16.50 19.42
CA MET A 1 -6.59 17.26 18.52
C MET A 1 -5.97 16.23 17.60
N ASP A 2 -6.51 16.07 16.40
CA ASP A 2 -6.03 15.06 15.45
C ASP A 2 -4.91 15.70 14.65
N ARG A 3 -3.66 15.42 15.05
CA ARG A 3 -2.50 15.87 14.30
C ARG A 3 -2.18 14.81 13.25
N LEU A 4 -2.25 15.19 11.98
CA LEU A 4 -1.70 14.37 10.90
C LEU A 4 -0.19 14.22 11.12
N LEU A 5 0.25 12.99 11.32
CA LEU A 5 1.66 12.61 11.31
C LEU A 5 1.90 11.86 10.01
N ALA A 6 2.53 12.52 9.04
CA ALA A 6 2.92 11.89 7.79
C ALA A 6 4.26 11.17 7.98
N ASP A 7 4.32 9.92 7.54
CA ASP A 7 5.55 9.15 7.39
C ASP A 7 5.66 8.69 5.94
N GLY A 8 6.83 8.87 5.34
CA GLY A 8 7.08 8.63 3.92
C GLY A 8 7.88 7.35 3.72
N VAL A 9 7.45 6.51 2.77
CA VAL A 9 8.16 5.29 2.40
C VAL A 9 8.70 5.41 0.98
N VAL A 10 9.99 5.14 0.80
CA VAL A 10 10.60 5.04 -0.53
C VAL A 10 10.46 3.60 -1.02
N VAL A 11 9.82 3.43 -2.17
CA VAL A 11 9.73 2.13 -2.85
C VAL A 11 10.81 2.09 -3.94
N PRO A 12 11.90 1.32 -3.77
CA PRO A 12 12.90 1.19 -4.81
C PRO A 12 12.30 0.45 -6.01
N ILE A 13 12.52 1.00 -7.20
CA ILE A 13 12.14 0.38 -8.47
C ILE A 13 13.42 -0.14 -9.12
N ASP A 14 13.40 -1.40 -9.56
CA ASP A 14 14.52 -2.00 -10.29
C ASP A 14 14.68 -1.30 -11.65
N ALA A 15 15.92 -1.02 -12.07
CA ALA A 15 16.21 -0.33 -13.32
C ALA A 15 15.77 -1.13 -14.57
N ALA A 16 15.56 -2.44 -14.43
CA ALA A 16 15.01 -3.29 -15.47
C ALA A 16 13.47 -3.27 -15.55
N VAL A 17 12.78 -2.54 -14.66
CA VAL A 17 11.32 -2.40 -14.74
C VAL A 17 10.95 -1.66 -16.03
N PRO A 18 10.14 -2.27 -16.91
CA PRO A 18 9.71 -1.61 -18.13
C PRO A 18 8.91 -0.33 -17.87
N PRO A 19 8.97 0.68 -18.75
CA PRO A 19 8.03 1.78 -18.74
C PRO A 19 6.60 1.27 -18.91
N GLY A 20 5.65 1.84 -18.19
CA GLY A 20 4.26 1.41 -18.26
C GLY A 20 3.41 1.82 -17.07
N GLN A 21 2.15 1.39 -17.10
CA GLN A 21 1.20 1.59 -16.01
C GLN A 21 1.28 0.42 -15.03
N TYR A 22 1.46 0.76 -13.75
CA TYR A 22 1.54 -0.20 -12.66
C TYR A 22 0.50 0.16 -11.59
N THR A 23 -0.18 -0.86 -11.07
CA THR A 23 -1.05 -0.72 -9.90
C THR A 23 -0.24 -0.86 -8.64
N LEU A 24 -0.32 0.12 -7.73
CA LEU A 24 0.31 0.01 -6.42
C LEU A 24 -0.71 -0.48 -5.37
N GLU A 25 -0.35 -1.59 -4.73
CA GLU A 25 -1.12 -2.20 -3.65
C GLU A 25 -0.37 -2.03 -2.32
N ILE A 26 -1.04 -1.45 -1.33
CA ILE A 26 -0.49 -1.18 -0.01
C ILE A 26 -1.25 -2.02 1.01
N GLY A 27 -0.57 -2.66 1.96
CA GLY A 27 -1.26 -3.30 3.06
C GLY A 27 -0.36 -3.56 4.24
N TRP A 28 -1.01 -3.94 5.33
CA TRP A 28 -0.36 -4.18 6.61
C TRP A 28 -0.30 -5.68 6.88
N TYR A 29 0.71 -6.06 7.64
CA TYR A 29 0.88 -7.42 8.09
C TYR A 29 1.31 -7.41 9.56
N ASN A 30 0.98 -8.48 10.27
CA ASN A 30 1.57 -8.76 11.56
C ASN A 30 3.05 -9.10 11.33
N LEU A 31 3.99 -8.35 11.92
CA LEU A 31 5.43 -8.53 11.67
C LEU A 31 5.96 -9.88 12.17
N GLU A 32 5.40 -10.42 13.26
CA GLU A 32 5.85 -11.69 13.84
C GLU A 32 5.43 -12.87 12.97
N THR A 33 4.19 -12.85 12.45
CA THR A 33 3.64 -13.97 11.67
C THR A 33 3.70 -13.76 10.17
N MET A 34 4.05 -12.55 9.72
CA MET A 34 3.98 -12.09 8.33
C MET A 34 2.58 -12.20 7.70
N GLN A 35 1.53 -12.42 8.50
CA GLN A 35 0.17 -12.56 7.99
C GLN A 35 -0.44 -11.20 7.66
N ARG A 36 -1.13 -11.12 6.52
CA ARG A 36 -1.85 -9.93 6.07
C ARG A 36 -2.96 -9.58 7.07
N LEU A 37 -3.05 -8.31 7.43
CA LEU A 37 -4.09 -7.78 8.30
C LEU A 37 -5.27 -7.28 7.46
N SER A 38 -6.48 -7.48 7.98
CA SER A 38 -7.69 -6.93 7.36
C SER A 38 -7.78 -5.43 7.60
N LEU A 39 -8.09 -4.69 6.53
CA LEU A 39 -8.66 -3.37 6.62
C LEU A 39 -10.13 -3.48 7.04
N VAL A 40 -10.52 -2.70 8.04
CA VAL A 40 -11.89 -2.69 8.57
C VAL A 40 -12.65 -1.45 8.13
N ASP A 41 -13.96 -1.59 7.95
CA ASP A 41 -14.86 -0.46 7.67
C ASP A 41 -15.18 0.34 8.94
N GLY A 42 -16.02 1.38 8.79
CA GLY A 42 -16.46 2.21 9.91
C GLY A 42 -17.31 1.49 10.97
N ARG A 43 -17.69 0.22 10.74
CA ARG A 43 -18.39 -0.65 11.70
C ARG A 43 -17.46 -1.71 12.30
N GLY A 44 -16.17 -1.67 11.97
CA GLY A 44 -15.18 -2.64 12.42
C GLY A 44 -15.25 -3.99 11.70
N GLN A 45 -15.98 -4.08 10.58
CA GLN A 45 -16.07 -5.33 9.81
C GLN A 45 -14.95 -5.39 8.77
N PRO A 46 -14.34 -6.58 8.52
CA PRO A 46 -13.34 -6.74 7.47
C PRO A 46 -13.92 -6.37 6.10
N ALA A 47 -13.23 -5.49 5.38
CA ALA A 47 -13.65 -5.00 4.06
C ALA A 47 -12.66 -5.37 2.95
N ALA A 48 -11.36 -5.39 3.26
CA ALA A 48 -10.29 -5.76 2.35
C ALA A 48 -9.04 -6.17 3.15
N ASP A 49 -7.97 -6.56 2.48
CA ASP A 49 -6.65 -6.79 3.07
C ASP A 49 -5.58 -5.84 2.50
N LYS A 50 -5.98 -4.94 1.60
CA LYS A 50 -5.12 -3.99 0.90
C LYS A 50 -5.86 -2.74 0.43
N LEU A 51 -5.12 -1.65 0.36
CA LEU A 51 -5.50 -0.43 -0.35
C LEU A 51 -4.89 -0.48 -1.74
N VAL A 52 -5.71 -0.25 -2.76
CA VAL A 52 -5.25 -0.08 -4.14
C VAL A 52 -5.30 1.42 -4.44
N ILE A 53 -4.18 2.01 -4.83
CA ILE A 53 -4.16 3.40 -5.28
C ILE A 53 -4.28 3.46 -6.80
N GLU A 54 -4.56 4.67 -7.32
CA GLU A 54 -4.61 4.88 -8.76
C GLU A 54 -3.30 4.46 -9.44
N PRO A 55 -3.37 3.98 -10.70
CA PRO A 55 -2.18 3.52 -11.41
C PRO A 55 -1.09 4.58 -11.47
N ILE A 56 0.13 4.16 -11.18
CA ILE A 56 1.33 4.96 -11.35
C ILE A 56 1.95 4.67 -12.72
N HIS A 57 2.64 5.66 -13.27
CA HIS A 57 3.39 5.49 -14.51
C HIS A 57 4.88 5.40 -14.19
N VAL A 58 5.50 4.31 -14.63
CA VAL A 58 6.95 4.21 -14.74
C VAL A 58 7.32 4.75 -16.11
N VAL A 59 8.23 5.72 -16.12
CA VAL A 59 8.73 6.40 -17.32
C VAL A 59 10.23 6.14 -17.46
N GLU A 60 10.76 6.28 -18.68
CA GLU A 60 12.22 6.22 -18.96
C GLU A 60 12.99 7.40 -18.34
#